data_AF-A0A1H9WSW0-F1
#
_entry.id   AF-A0A1H9WSW0-F1
#
_cell.length_a   1.000
_cell.length_b   1.000
_cell.length_c   1.000
_cell.angle_alpha   90.00
_cell.angle_beta   90.00
_cell.angle_gamma   90.00
#
_symmetry.space_group_name_H-M   'P 1'
#
loop_
_entity.id
_entity.type
_entity.pdbx_description
1 polymer ?
#
loop_
_entity_poly.entity_id
_entity_poly.type
_entity_poly.pdbx_seq_one_letter_code
_entity_poly.pdbx_strand_id
1 'polypeptide(L)'
;MLRKGFSERDTLLPRIRAILGNEEEGVRRLQELWKSALRRRLAEGALPTLQRALDMPRLTHAYASYWAGRNCISPRQPVFGTLLAYLGIDSIQSCISAARKLYSAHHKAGQQLVKELGASVDDTVVRRLETENSVTLSVGSGVSSLQITLFKVVAVSPDVTTVPAAVLRTALKLRGAEWLA
;
A
#
# COMPACT_ATOMS: atom_id res chain seq x y z
N MET A 1 -12.42 -5.66 5.66
CA MET A 1 -12.66 -4.45 4.83
C MET A 1 -12.33 -4.79 3.39
N LEU A 2 -13.34 -4.91 2.52
CA LEU A 2 -13.14 -5.33 1.12
C LEU A 2 -13.73 -4.30 0.18
N ARG A 3 -12.94 -3.93 -0.83
CA ARG A 3 -13.11 -2.71 -1.63
C ARG A 3 -13.46 -3.08 -3.06
N LYS A 4 -14.54 -2.50 -3.56
CA LYS A 4 -14.98 -2.60 -4.97
C LYS A 4 -14.62 -1.27 -5.65
N GLY A 5 -13.68 -1.30 -6.60
CA GLY A 5 -13.30 -0.15 -7.42
C GLY A 5 -12.20 0.75 -6.83
N PHE A 6 -11.29 1.19 -7.71
CA PHE A 6 -10.08 2.00 -7.51
C PHE A 6 -9.04 1.41 -6.55
N SER A 7 -7.75 1.43 -6.93
CA SER A 7 -6.72 0.89 -6.06
C SER A 7 -6.65 1.74 -4.78
N GLU A 8 -6.40 1.13 -3.62
CA GLU A 8 -6.17 1.83 -2.33
C GLU A 8 -5.25 3.05 -2.47
N ARG A 9 -4.35 2.96 -3.43
CA ARG A 9 -3.42 4.01 -3.77
C ARG A 9 -4.05 5.19 -4.48
N ASP A 10 -4.99 4.99 -5.41
CA ASP A 10 -5.66 6.10 -6.11
C ASP A 10 -6.47 6.96 -5.14
N THR A 11 -7.00 6.36 -4.08
CA THR A 11 -7.70 7.06 -3.00
C THR A 11 -6.75 7.74 -2.00
N LEU A 12 -5.63 7.11 -1.67
CA LEU A 12 -4.64 7.69 -0.75
C LEU A 12 -3.77 8.74 -1.41
N LEU A 13 -3.58 8.70 -2.74
CA LEU A 13 -2.69 9.60 -3.46
C LEU A 13 -3.05 11.07 -3.21
N PRO A 14 -4.30 11.53 -3.36
CA PRO A 14 -4.67 12.92 -3.04
C PRO A 14 -4.30 13.33 -1.61
N ARG A 15 -4.49 12.44 -0.62
CA ARG A 15 -4.12 12.70 0.79
C ARG A 15 -2.61 12.77 0.98
N ILE A 16 -1.88 11.85 0.37
CA ILE A 16 -0.41 11.85 0.38
C ILE A 16 0.12 13.15 -0.24
N ARG A 17 -0.48 13.61 -1.36
CA ARG A 17 -0.12 14.89 -1.98
C ARG A 17 -0.38 16.05 -1.04
N ALA A 18 -1.56 16.12 -0.43
CA ALA A 18 -1.90 17.16 0.53
C ALA A 18 -0.95 17.19 1.74
N ILE A 19 -0.52 16.02 2.23
CA ILE A 19 0.43 15.91 3.35
C ILE A 19 1.84 16.34 2.95
N LEU A 20 2.29 15.99 1.75
CA LEU A 20 3.61 16.38 1.25
C LEU A 20 3.67 17.85 0.85
N GLY A 21 2.55 18.43 0.39
CA GLY A 21 2.44 19.83 -0.01
C GLY A 21 3.51 20.19 -1.05
N ASN A 22 4.24 21.28 -0.78
CA ASN A 22 5.30 21.80 -1.65
C ASN A 22 6.47 20.83 -1.87
N GLU A 23 6.61 19.81 -1.02
CA GLU A 23 7.69 18.82 -1.15
C GLU A 23 7.36 17.67 -2.08
N GLU A 24 6.10 17.53 -2.54
CA GLU A 24 5.66 16.36 -3.33
C GLU A 24 6.54 16.15 -4.55
N GLU A 25 6.77 17.20 -5.34
CA GLU A 25 7.51 17.10 -6.58
C GLU A 25 8.96 16.67 -6.35
N GLY A 26 9.63 17.25 -5.34
CA GLY A 26 10.99 16.88 -4.97
C GLY A 26 11.10 15.41 -4.51
N VAL A 27 10.15 14.97 -3.68
CA VAL A 27 10.08 13.57 -3.23
C VAL A 27 9.85 12.61 -4.40
N ARG A 28 8.95 12.95 -5.33
CA ARG A 28 8.67 12.15 -6.54
C ARG A 28 9.86 12.09 -7.48
N ARG A 29 10.55 13.21 -7.67
CA ARG A 29 11.77 13.29 -8.50
C ARG A 29 12.87 12.38 -7.97
N LEU A 30 13.12 12.42 -6.66
CA LEU A 30 14.10 11.54 -6.01
C LEU A 30 13.68 10.07 -6.08
N GLN A 31 12.38 9.76 -5.98
CA GLN A 31 11.87 8.40 -6.18
C GLN A 31 12.10 7.90 -7.61
N GLU A 32 11.80 8.71 -8.63
CA GLU A 32 12.02 8.33 -10.03
C GLU A 32 13.50 8.23 -10.39
N LEU A 33 14.37 9.04 -9.78
CA LEU A 33 15.82 9.02 -10.01
C LEU A 33 16.39 7.61 -9.80
N TRP A 34 16.23 7.03 -8.61
CA TRP A 34 16.81 5.71 -8.34
C TRP A 34 16.02 4.58 -9.01
N LYS A 35 14.69 4.72 -9.15
CA LYS A 35 13.87 3.69 -9.80
C LYS A 35 14.16 3.56 -11.28
N SER A 36 14.31 4.68 -11.99
CA SER A 36 14.68 4.67 -13.41
C SER A 36 16.09 4.11 -13.61
N ALA A 37 17.04 4.47 -12.75
CA ALA A 37 18.39 3.89 -12.76
C ALA A 37 18.36 2.37 -12.55
N LEU A 38 17.57 1.88 -11.59
CA LEU A 38 17.40 0.45 -11.35
C LEU A 38 16.73 -0.26 -12.54
N ARG A 39 15.65 0.31 -13.11
CA ARG A 39 14.98 -0.23 -14.31
C ARG A 39 15.97 -0.40 -15.47
N ARG A 40 16.80 0.62 -15.72
CA ARG A 40 17.83 0.58 -16.76
C ARG A 40 18.85 -0.54 -16.51
N ARG A 41 19.41 -0.63 -15.29
CA ARG A 41 20.36 -1.69 -14.93
C ARG A 41 19.76 -3.10 -15.10
N LEU A 42 18.50 -3.28 -14.71
CA LEU A 42 17.82 -4.57 -14.88
C LEU A 42 17.62 -4.92 -16.36
N ALA A 43 17.27 -3.95 -17.20
CA ALA A 43 17.14 -4.13 -18.65
C ALA A 43 18.49 -4.49 -19.32
N GLU A 44 19.60 -4.01 -18.77
CA GLU A 44 20.97 -4.37 -19.18
C GLU A 44 21.42 -5.76 -18.68
N GLY A 45 20.58 -6.52 -17.98
CA GLY A 45 20.93 -7.84 -17.45
C GLY A 45 21.82 -7.79 -16.20
N ALA A 46 21.90 -6.66 -15.50
CA ALA A 46 22.83 -6.46 -14.39
C ALA A 46 22.49 -7.23 -13.09
N LEU A 47 21.48 -8.11 -13.08
CA LEU A 47 21.03 -8.82 -11.89
C LEU A 47 22.15 -9.56 -11.14
N PRO A 48 23.06 -10.33 -11.78
CA PRO A 48 24.14 -11.01 -11.06
C PRO A 48 25.12 -10.04 -10.39
N THR A 49 25.36 -8.88 -10.99
CA THR A 49 26.24 -7.85 -10.40
C THR A 49 25.54 -7.13 -9.24
N LEU A 50 24.23 -6.92 -9.35
CA LEU A 50 23.40 -6.35 -8.29
C LEU A 50 23.31 -7.29 -7.08
N GLN A 51 23.13 -8.60 -7.31
CA GLN A 51 23.15 -9.62 -6.25
C GLN A 51 24.45 -9.58 -5.44
N ARG A 52 25.60 -9.49 -6.12
CA ARG A 52 26.91 -9.39 -5.47
C ARG A 52 27.09 -8.08 -4.72
N ALA A 53 26.71 -6.94 -5.32
CA ALA A 53 26.85 -5.63 -4.69
C ALA A 53 25.97 -5.46 -3.44
N LEU A 54 24.81 -6.11 -3.40
CA LEU A 54 23.88 -6.05 -2.29
C LEU A 54 24.06 -7.17 -1.26
N ASP A 55 24.97 -8.12 -1.50
CA ASP A 55 25.08 -9.37 -0.74
C ASP A 55 23.73 -10.13 -0.62
N MET A 56 23.03 -10.25 -1.76
CA MET A 56 21.72 -10.89 -1.84
C MET A 56 21.69 -11.95 -2.95
N PRO A 57 22.28 -13.14 -2.75
CA PRO A 57 22.36 -14.19 -3.78
C PRO A 57 20.99 -14.71 -4.22
N ARG A 58 19.96 -14.56 -3.39
CA ARG A 58 18.57 -14.98 -3.68
C ARG A 58 17.70 -13.87 -4.27
N LEU A 59 18.25 -12.69 -4.57
CA LEU A 59 17.49 -11.60 -5.19
C LEU A 59 17.07 -12.01 -6.60
N THR A 60 15.76 -12.07 -6.85
CA THR A 60 15.20 -12.41 -8.16
C THR A 60 14.95 -11.16 -9.00
N HIS A 61 14.89 -11.33 -10.32
CA HIS A 61 14.51 -10.24 -11.23
C HIS A 61 13.14 -9.65 -10.88
N ALA A 62 12.17 -10.50 -10.53
CA ALA A 62 10.83 -10.07 -10.14
C ALA A 62 10.86 -9.18 -8.88
N TYR A 63 11.66 -9.55 -7.88
CA TYR A 63 11.77 -8.77 -6.64
C TYR A 63 12.51 -7.45 -6.85
N ALA A 64 13.59 -7.45 -7.64
CA ALA A 64 14.28 -6.21 -8.02
C ALA A 64 13.38 -5.29 -8.87
N SER A 65 12.60 -5.85 -9.79
CA SER A 65 11.62 -5.11 -10.59
C SER A 65 10.50 -4.53 -9.73
N TYR A 66 10.08 -5.24 -8.68
CA TYR A 66 9.13 -4.72 -7.69
C TYR A 66 9.65 -3.47 -6.98
N TRP A 67 10.94 -3.44 -6.61
CA TRP A 67 11.56 -2.23 -6.04
C TRP A 67 11.50 -1.04 -6.98
N ALA A 68 11.81 -1.26 -8.26
CA ALA A 68 11.75 -0.24 -9.29
C ALA A 68 10.30 0.14 -9.67
N GLY A 69 9.34 -0.67 -9.25
CA GLY A 69 7.93 -0.50 -9.52
C GLY A 69 7.30 0.64 -8.72
N ARG A 70 6.06 0.96 -9.09
CA ARG A 70 5.30 2.00 -8.40
C ARG A 70 5.09 1.62 -6.93
N ASN A 71 4.82 0.35 -6.61
CA ASN A 71 4.37 -0.13 -5.29
C ASN A 71 5.42 -0.17 -4.17
N CYS A 72 6.69 -0.01 -4.50
CA CYS A 72 7.75 0.08 -3.50
C CYS A 72 8.14 1.55 -3.25
N ILE A 73 8.22 1.98 -1.99
CA ILE A 73 8.78 3.30 -1.63
C ILE A 73 10.31 3.22 -1.55
N SER A 74 10.81 2.16 -0.93
CA SER A 74 12.21 1.78 -0.93
C SER A 74 12.36 0.32 -0.48
N PRO A 75 13.47 -0.35 -0.85
CA PRO A 75 13.95 -1.51 -0.11
C PRO A 75 14.11 -1.22 1.39
N ARG A 76 14.20 -2.28 2.19
CA ARG A 76 14.49 -2.15 3.63
C ARG A 76 15.91 -1.64 3.84
N GLN A 77 16.14 -0.96 4.96
CA GLN A 77 17.49 -0.61 5.40
C GLN A 77 18.19 -1.87 5.94
N PRO A 78 19.52 -2.00 5.78
CA PRO A 78 20.45 -1.05 5.15
C PRO A 78 20.52 -1.14 3.62
N VAL A 79 19.89 -2.16 3.01
CA VAL A 79 19.97 -2.50 1.57
C VAL A 79 19.72 -1.30 0.66
N PHE A 80 18.81 -0.40 1.01
CA PHE A 80 18.53 0.76 0.17
C PHE A 80 19.73 1.70 0.00
N GLY A 81 20.54 1.92 1.04
CA GLY A 81 21.75 2.74 0.92
C GLY A 81 22.76 2.13 -0.04
N THR A 82 23.01 0.82 0.10
CA THR A 82 23.90 0.06 -0.78
C THR A 82 23.41 0.04 -2.22
N LEU A 83 22.10 -0.09 -2.43
CA LEU A 83 21.48 0.00 -3.75
C LEU A 83 21.75 1.37 -4.39
N LEU A 84 21.54 2.46 -3.66
CA LEU A 84 21.77 3.81 -4.19
C LEU A 84 23.24 4.02 -4.57
N ALA A 85 24.17 3.54 -3.75
CA ALA A 85 25.60 3.60 -4.05
C ALA A 85 25.95 2.78 -5.30
N TYR A 86 25.44 1.55 -5.42
CA TYR A 86 25.61 0.71 -6.62
C TYR A 86 25.08 1.37 -7.90
N LEU A 87 23.96 2.09 -7.79
CA LEU A 87 23.36 2.82 -8.91
C LEU A 87 24.12 4.10 -9.27
N GLY A 88 25.15 4.50 -8.51
CA GLY A 88 25.91 5.73 -8.73
C GLY A 88 25.11 6.99 -8.40
N ILE A 89 24.21 6.92 -7.42
CA ILE A 89 23.42 8.08 -6.99
C ILE A 89 24.20 8.84 -5.91
N ASP A 90 24.67 10.05 -6.23
CA ASP A 90 25.44 10.89 -5.29
C ASP A 90 24.57 11.41 -4.13
N SER A 91 23.28 11.63 -4.39
CA SER A 91 22.33 12.20 -3.41
C SER A 91 21.71 11.13 -2.51
N ILE A 92 22.51 10.20 -1.96
CA ILE A 92 22.02 9.05 -1.17
C ILE A 92 21.12 9.50 0.00
N GLN A 93 21.58 10.47 0.80
CA GLN A 93 20.84 10.94 1.97
C GLN A 93 19.51 11.60 1.59
N SER A 94 19.49 12.33 0.47
CA SER A 94 18.28 12.96 -0.06
C SER A 94 17.25 11.90 -0.48
N CYS A 95 17.68 10.83 -1.16
CA CYS A 95 16.81 9.71 -1.52
C CYS A 95 16.26 8.97 -0.28
N ILE A 96 17.09 8.74 0.74
CA ILE A 96 16.67 8.12 2.00
C ILE A 96 15.65 9.02 2.73
N SER A 97 15.93 10.31 2.81
CA SER A 97 15.02 11.31 3.41
C SER A 97 13.68 11.35 2.68
N ALA A 98 13.69 11.39 1.34
CA ALA A 98 12.48 11.35 0.53
C ALA A 98 11.67 10.07 0.75
N ALA A 99 12.33 8.91 0.84
CA ALA A 99 11.65 7.65 1.17
C ALA A 99 10.99 7.71 2.55
N ARG A 100 11.69 8.21 3.58
CA ARG A 100 11.14 8.39 4.93
C ARG A 100 9.93 9.34 4.95
N LYS A 101 10.02 10.48 4.26
CA LYS A 101 8.91 11.43 4.11
C LYS A 101 7.71 10.76 3.44
N LEU A 102 7.93 10.02 2.36
CA LEU A 102 6.86 9.32 1.66
C LEU A 102 6.21 8.23 2.52
N TYR A 103 6.99 7.45 3.28
CA TYR A 103 6.45 6.50 4.27
C TYR A 103 5.58 7.20 5.33
N SER A 104 6.08 8.31 5.91
CA SER A 104 5.34 9.08 6.90
C SER A 104 4.02 9.63 6.32
N ALA A 105 4.06 10.17 5.10
CA ALA A 105 2.87 10.67 4.42
C ALA A 105 1.84 9.57 4.14
N HIS A 106 2.29 8.39 3.70
CA HIS A 106 1.42 7.22 3.53
C HIS A 106 0.76 6.81 4.86
N HIS A 107 1.53 6.75 5.94
CA HIS A 107 1.01 6.40 7.27
C HIS A 107 -0.03 7.42 7.75
N LYS A 108 0.28 8.72 7.67
CA LYS A 108 -0.64 9.81 8.03
C LYS A 108 -1.91 9.80 7.17
N ALA A 109 -1.80 9.57 5.86
CA ALA A 109 -2.95 9.44 4.97
C ALA A 109 -3.85 8.27 5.37
N GLY A 110 -3.25 7.13 5.75
CA GLY A 110 -3.98 5.98 6.28
C GLY A 110 -4.72 6.29 7.59
N GLN A 111 -4.05 6.96 8.53
CA GLN A 111 -4.68 7.38 9.79
C GLN A 111 -5.84 8.36 9.58
N GLN A 112 -5.68 9.33 8.66
CA GLN A 112 -6.76 10.24 8.27
C GLN A 112 -7.96 9.47 7.71
N LEU A 113 -7.71 8.49 6.81
CA LEU A 113 -8.78 7.66 6.26
C LEU A 113 -9.51 6.85 7.34
N VAL A 114 -8.78 6.28 8.30
CA VAL A 114 -9.39 5.56 9.44
C VAL A 114 -10.25 6.51 10.28
N LYS A 115 -9.78 7.74 10.54
CA LYS A 115 -10.54 8.74 11.30
C LYS A 115 -11.80 9.19 10.55
N GLU A 116 -11.70 9.44 9.25
CA GLU A 116 -12.85 9.79 8.40
C GLU A 116 -13.87 8.65 8.35
N LEU A 117 -13.40 7.40 8.24
CA LEU A 117 -14.28 6.23 8.31
C LEU A 117 -15.00 6.15 9.65
N GLY A 118 -14.27 6.31 10.76
CA GLY A 118 -14.86 6.33 12.11
C GLY A 118 -15.91 7.43 12.26
N ALA A 119 -15.67 8.62 11.71
CA ALA A 119 -16.64 9.72 11.73
C ALA A 119 -17.84 9.51 10.81
N SER A 120 -17.70 8.68 9.76
CA SER A 120 -18.80 8.34 8.83
C SER A 120 -19.72 7.23 9.34
N VAL A 121 -19.34 6.55 10.42
CA VAL A 121 -20.17 5.53 11.08
C VAL A 121 -20.91 6.22 12.23
N ASP A 122 -22.18 6.51 12.00
CA ASP A 122 -23.10 7.04 13.00
C ASP A 122 -24.12 5.98 13.45
N ASP A 123 -25.00 6.35 14.38
CA ASP A 123 -26.07 5.47 14.86
C ASP A 123 -27.00 4.99 13.73
N THR A 124 -27.15 5.78 12.67
CA THR A 124 -27.96 5.41 11.50
C THR A 124 -27.31 4.24 10.75
N VAL A 125 -26.00 4.30 10.53
CA VAL A 125 -25.23 3.21 9.91
C VAL A 125 -25.29 1.95 10.77
N VAL A 126 -25.18 2.10 12.10
CA VAL A 126 -25.28 0.96 13.03
C VAL A 126 -26.66 0.31 12.95
N ARG A 127 -27.74 1.09 13.02
CA ARG A 127 -29.12 0.57 12.88
C ARG A 127 -29.36 -0.10 11.53
N ARG A 128 -28.76 0.43 10.46
CA ARG A 128 -28.79 -0.23 9.15
C ARG A 128 -28.05 -1.56 9.17
N LEU A 129 -26.90 -1.68 9.84
CA LEU A 129 -26.21 -2.97 10.00
C LEU A 129 -26.95 -3.97 10.91
N GLU A 130 -27.90 -3.52 11.73
CA GLU A 130 -28.76 -4.44 12.49
C GLU A 130 -29.75 -5.16 11.57
N THR A 131 -30.28 -4.45 10.57
CA THR A 131 -31.32 -4.91 9.63
C THR A 131 -30.75 -5.45 8.32
N GLU A 132 -29.65 -4.88 7.84
CA GLU A 132 -28.92 -5.25 6.62
C GLU A 132 -27.64 -6.03 6.97
N ASN A 133 -27.30 -7.08 6.22
CA ASN A 133 -26.05 -7.83 6.43
C ASN A 133 -24.78 -7.06 6.00
N SER A 134 -24.95 -5.98 5.25
CA SER A 134 -23.86 -5.14 4.79
C SER A 134 -24.34 -3.73 4.48
N VAL A 135 -23.50 -2.73 4.77
CA VAL A 135 -23.74 -1.34 4.42
C VAL A 135 -22.52 -0.80 3.67
N THR A 136 -22.74 -0.18 2.52
CA THR A 136 -21.68 0.51 1.78
C THR A 136 -21.70 2.00 2.10
N LEU A 137 -20.57 2.53 2.55
CA LEU A 137 -20.34 3.93 2.86
C LEU A 137 -19.44 4.57 1.81
N SER A 138 -19.70 5.84 1.52
CA SER A 138 -18.78 6.70 0.76
C SER A 138 -17.98 7.55 1.73
N VAL A 139 -16.65 7.38 1.75
CA VAL A 139 -15.76 8.12 2.65
C VAL A 139 -14.91 9.12 1.85
N GLY A 140 -14.92 10.37 2.30
CA GLY A 140 -14.33 11.51 1.59
C GLY A 140 -15.31 12.19 0.64
N SER A 141 -14.86 13.26 -0.02
CA SER A 141 -15.66 14.07 -0.93
C SER A 141 -15.14 14.04 -2.38
N GLY A 142 -16.06 14.22 -3.33
CA GLY A 142 -15.77 14.34 -4.76
C GLY A 142 -15.26 13.05 -5.43
N VAL A 143 -14.49 13.20 -6.51
CA VAL A 143 -13.95 12.12 -7.36
C VAL A 143 -13.02 11.15 -6.59
N SER A 144 -12.57 11.56 -5.41
CA SER A 144 -11.70 10.81 -4.49
C SER A 144 -12.47 10.05 -3.39
N SER A 145 -13.80 9.97 -3.46
CA SER A 145 -14.60 9.22 -2.49
C SER A 145 -14.28 7.73 -2.56
N LEU A 146 -14.00 7.11 -1.41
CA LEU A 146 -13.78 5.68 -1.27
C LEU A 146 -15.09 4.97 -0.95
N GLN A 147 -15.42 3.92 -1.69
CA GLN A 147 -16.50 3.02 -1.32
C GLN A 147 -15.97 1.96 -0.34
N ILE A 148 -16.51 1.96 0.88
CA ILE A 148 -16.18 1.00 1.93
C ILE A 148 -17.42 0.20 2.24
N THR A 149 -17.34 -1.13 2.08
CA THR A 149 -18.43 -2.01 2.53
C THR A 149 -18.11 -2.54 3.92
N LEU A 150 -19.02 -2.25 4.85
CA LEU A 150 -19.09 -2.81 6.19
C LEU A 150 -19.97 -4.07 6.15
N PHE A 151 -19.62 -5.07 6.94
CA PHE A 151 -20.35 -6.32 7.04
C PHE A 151 -20.72 -6.55 8.50
N LYS A 152 -21.95 -7.03 8.73
CA LYS A 152 -22.37 -7.48 10.06
C LYS A 152 -21.63 -8.78 10.38
N VAL A 153 -20.92 -8.81 11.51
CA VAL A 153 -20.32 -10.05 12.03
C VAL A 153 -21.42 -10.77 12.81
N VAL A 154 -21.90 -11.90 12.27
CA VAL A 154 -22.96 -12.70 12.90
C VAL A 154 -22.37 -13.64 13.96
N ALA A 155 -21.19 -14.19 13.69
CA ALA A 155 -20.51 -15.10 14.59
C ALA A 155 -19.01 -15.12 14.28
N VAL A 156 -18.20 -15.42 15.30
CA VAL A 156 -16.75 -15.59 15.18
C VAL A 156 -16.44 -17.01 15.61
N SER A 157 -15.85 -17.81 14.70
CA SER A 157 -15.41 -19.17 15.05
C SER A 157 -14.29 -19.09 16.10
N PRO A 158 -14.26 -20.02 17.08
CA PRO A 158 -13.14 -20.11 18.01
C PRO A 158 -11.84 -20.58 17.33
N ASP A 159 -11.94 -21.17 16.14
CA ASP A 159 -10.81 -21.74 15.41
C ASP A 159 -10.17 -20.72 14.46
N VAL A 160 -8.84 -20.72 14.44
CA VAL A 160 -8.06 -19.88 13.52
C VAL A 160 -7.86 -20.63 12.21
N THR A 161 -8.45 -20.11 11.14
CA THR A 161 -8.29 -20.67 9.79
C THR A 161 -7.37 -19.80 8.95
N THR A 162 -6.35 -20.40 8.32
CA THR A 162 -5.51 -19.70 7.35
C THR A 162 -6.21 -19.63 6.00
N VAL A 163 -6.44 -18.40 5.51
CA VAL A 163 -7.08 -18.18 4.20
C VAL A 163 -6.10 -17.55 3.20
N PRO A 164 -6.05 -18.03 1.94
CA PRO A 164 -5.26 -17.38 0.91
C PRO A 164 -5.69 -15.93 0.68
N ALA A 165 -4.72 -15.02 0.57
CA ALA A 165 -5.00 -13.59 0.39
C ALA A 165 -5.85 -13.26 -0.85
N ALA A 166 -5.83 -14.11 -1.88
CA ALA A 166 -6.66 -13.97 -3.08
C ALA A 166 -8.16 -14.15 -2.78
N VAL A 167 -8.51 -15.04 -1.85
CA VAL A 167 -9.90 -15.31 -1.44
C VAL A 167 -10.46 -14.13 -0.67
N LEU A 168 -9.64 -13.50 0.18
CA LEU A 168 -10.03 -12.28 0.89
C LEU A 168 -10.47 -11.19 -0.08
N ARG A 169 -9.86 -11.01 -1.26
CA ARG A 169 -10.24 -9.93 -2.20
C ARG A 169 -11.67 -10.02 -2.73
N THR A 170 -12.32 -11.18 -2.64
CA THR A 170 -13.67 -11.42 -3.15
C THR A 170 -14.61 -11.56 -1.96
N ALA A 171 -15.14 -10.43 -1.48
CA ALA A 171 -15.96 -10.33 -0.27
C ALA A 171 -17.19 -11.25 -0.18
N LEU A 172 -17.58 -11.85 -1.29
CA LEU A 172 -18.90 -12.45 -1.46
C LEU A 172 -18.93 -13.98 -1.38
N LYS A 173 -17.80 -14.66 -1.14
CA LYS A 173 -17.77 -16.14 -1.08
C LYS A 173 -16.84 -16.71 -0.02
N LEU A 174 -16.85 -16.16 1.21
CA LEU A 174 -16.34 -16.93 2.34
C LEU A 174 -17.44 -17.93 2.75
N ARG A 175 -17.36 -19.14 2.20
CA ARG A 175 -18.09 -20.31 2.71
C ARG A 175 -17.55 -20.58 4.11
N GLY A 176 -18.31 -20.19 5.13
CA GLY A 176 -17.88 -20.33 6.53
C GLY A 176 -19.04 -20.42 7.51
N ALA A 177 -20.25 -20.79 7.05
CA ALA A 177 -21.43 -20.93 7.88
C ALA A 177 -21.85 -22.40 8.07
N GLU A 178 -20.97 -23.37 7.83
CA GLU A 178 -21.28 -24.79 8.09
C GLU A 178 -21.35 -25.09 9.60
N TRP A 179 -20.86 -24.20 10.46
CA TRP A 179 -20.88 -24.34 11.92
C TRP A 179 -22.04 -23.58 12.61
N LEU A 180 -22.85 -22.85 11.84
CA LEU A 180 -24.04 -22.15 12.33
C LEU A 180 -25.33 -22.97 12.12
N ALA A 181 -25.19 -24.27 11.85
CA ALA A 181 -26.30 -25.23 11.76
C ALA A 181 -26.79 -25.65 13.15
#